data_AF-A0A419A490-F1
#
_entry.id   AF-A0A419A490-F1
#
_cell.length_a   1.000
_cell.length_b   1.000
_cell.length_c   1.000
_cell.angle_alpha   90.00
_cell.angle_beta   90.00
_cell.angle_gamma   90.00
#
_symmetry.space_group_name_H-M   'P 1'
#
loop_
_entity.id
_entity.type
_entity.pdbx_description
1 polymer ?
#
loop_
_entity_poly.entity_id
_entity_poly.type
_entity_poly.pdbx_seq_one_letter_code
_entity_poly.pdbx_strand_id
1 'polypeptide(L)'
;MEGPEGLQILRARIYVLTASTINSAARLLRSANEAMPRGIANSSDVVGRHYMTHNNSAMMTLSVRRNETIFQKTVLLMDFYFGDAGFPYPMGCIMSPGKIRPEILATAIRGVPMPIVRALAERSFDWWIMFEALPDSENRSPPV
;
A
#
# COMPACT_ATOMS: atom_id res chain seq x y z
N MET A 1 -19.50 31.80 0.34
CA MET A 1 -20.94 31.73 0.73
C MET A 1 -21.19 30.31 1.17
N GLU A 2 -21.71 30.13 2.39
CA GLU A 2 -22.20 28.84 2.88
C GLU A 2 -23.56 28.55 2.22
N GLY A 3 -23.65 27.41 1.56
CA GLY A 3 -24.86 26.76 1.09
C GLY A 3 -25.42 25.81 2.16
N PRO A 4 -26.52 25.12 1.85
CA PRO A 4 -27.16 24.22 2.81
C PRO A 4 -26.20 23.08 3.17
N GLU A 5 -26.27 22.60 4.42
CA GLU A 5 -25.44 21.52 5.00
C GLU A 5 -23.93 21.82 5.17
N GLY A 6 -23.53 23.10 5.22
CA GLY A 6 -22.13 23.48 5.39
C GLY A 6 -21.31 23.46 4.09
N LEU A 7 -21.98 23.38 2.95
CA LEU A 7 -21.36 23.51 1.63
C LEU A 7 -20.73 24.91 1.49
N GLN A 8 -19.42 25.03 1.29
CA GLN A 8 -18.79 26.34 1.04
C GLN A 8 -18.39 26.50 -0.42
N ILE A 9 -18.88 27.56 -1.08
CA ILE A 9 -18.42 27.95 -2.41
C ILE A 9 -17.23 28.90 -2.27
N LEU A 10 -16.07 28.46 -2.73
CA LEU A 10 -14.82 29.21 -2.77
C LEU A 10 -14.50 29.62 -4.20
N ARG A 11 -13.98 30.83 -4.39
CA ARG A 11 -13.55 31.35 -5.70
C ARG A 11 -12.08 31.75 -5.64
N ALA A 12 -11.30 31.24 -6.57
CA ALA A 12 -9.88 31.55 -6.70
C ALA A 12 -9.47 31.64 -8.17
N ARG A 13 -8.33 32.29 -8.44
CA ARG A 13 -7.71 32.32 -9.78
C ARG A 13 -7.02 30.99 -10.13
N ILE A 14 -6.55 30.27 -9.11
CA ILE A 14 -5.79 29.02 -9.23
C ILE A 14 -6.31 28.06 -8.16
N TYR A 15 -6.48 26.80 -8.53
CA TYR A 15 -6.78 25.69 -7.62
C TYR A 15 -5.65 24.68 -7.67
N VAL A 16 -5.20 24.20 -6.50
CA VAL A 16 -4.22 23.11 -6.38
C VAL A 16 -4.87 21.98 -5.61
N LEU A 17 -4.84 20.77 -6.16
CA LEU A 17 -5.46 19.58 -5.57
C LEU A 17 -4.40 18.70 -4.90
N THR A 18 -4.39 18.64 -3.57
CA THR A 18 -3.41 17.90 -2.76
C THR A 18 -4.08 16.89 -1.82
N ALA A 19 -4.99 16.08 -2.35
CA ALA A 19 -5.86 15.21 -1.54
C ALA A 19 -5.38 13.74 -1.49
N SER A 20 -4.10 13.45 -1.73
CA SER A 20 -3.53 12.10 -2.01
C SER A 20 -3.91 11.55 -3.39
N THR A 21 -3.26 10.46 -3.83
CA THR A 21 -3.54 9.82 -5.13
C THR A 21 -5.00 9.42 -5.28
N ILE A 22 -5.58 8.79 -4.26
CA ILE A 22 -6.95 8.24 -4.31
C ILE A 22 -7.99 9.37 -4.26
N ASN A 23 -7.96 10.25 -3.25
CA ASN A 23 -9.02 11.26 -3.15
C ASN A 23 -8.89 12.37 -4.21
N SER A 24 -7.69 12.61 -4.75
CA SER A 24 -7.54 13.55 -5.86
C SER A 24 -8.22 13.00 -7.11
N ALA A 25 -7.95 11.74 -7.48
CA ALA A 25 -8.64 11.09 -8.59
C ALA A 25 -10.17 11.07 -8.39
N ALA A 26 -10.64 10.71 -7.19
CA ALA A 26 -12.06 10.70 -6.86
C ALA A 26 -12.71 12.09 -6.99
N ARG A 27 -12.05 13.16 -6.54
CA ARG A 27 -12.56 14.54 -6.67
C ARG A 27 -12.63 14.99 -8.13
N LEU A 28 -11.64 14.63 -8.95
CA LEU A 28 -11.65 14.94 -10.39
C LEU A 28 -12.79 14.20 -11.09
N LEU A 29 -12.96 12.90 -10.85
CA LEU A 29 -14.04 12.11 -11.45
C LEU A 29 -15.44 12.60 -11.03
N ARG A 30 -15.62 12.96 -9.76
CA ARG A 30 -16.89 13.53 -9.25
C ARG A 30 -17.22 14.93 -9.75
N SER A 31 -16.28 15.62 -10.41
CA SER A 31 -16.51 16.97 -10.93
C SER A 31 -17.17 17.01 -12.32
N ALA A 32 -17.65 15.87 -12.81
CA ALA A 32 -18.29 15.75 -14.11
C ALA A 32 -19.50 16.68 -14.26
N ASN A 33 -19.61 17.31 -15.42
CA ASN A 33 -20.73 18.20 -15.79
C ASN A 33 -20.92 18.18 -17.33
N GLU A 34 -21.87 18.95 -17.86
CA GLU A 34 -22.18 18.98 -19.29
C GLU A 34 -20.97 19.31 -20.19
N ALA A 35 -20.10 20.22 -19.77
CA ALA A 35 -18.90 20.59 -20.52
C ALA A 35 -17.76 19.56 -20.37
N MET A 36 -17.73 18.84 -19.24
CA MET A 36 -16.70 17.87 -18.87
C MET A 36 -17.36 16.57 -18.39
N PRO A 37 -17.94 15.77 -19.30
CA PRO A 37 -18.79 14.63 -18.93
C PRO A 37 -18.03 13.49 -18.22
N ARG A 38 -16.69 13.47 -18.31
CA ARG A 38 -15.83 12.47 -17.65
C ARG A 38 -15.11 13.00 -16.40
N GLY A 39 -15.47 14.20 -15.93
CA GLY A 39 -14.75 14.90 -14.87
C GLY A 39 -13.65 15.82 -15.41
N ILE A 40 -13.28 16.82 -14.62
CA ILE A 40 -12.23 17.76 -14.98
C ILE A 40 -10.89 17.04 -15.14
N ALA A 41 -10.09 17.48 -16.12
CA ALA A 41 -8.78 16.91 -16.46
C ALA A 41 -8.80 15.42 -16.89
N ASN A 42 -9.97 14.83 -17.20
CA ASN A 42 -10.09 13.44 -17.60
C ASN A 42 -10.47 13.25 -19.08
N SER A 43 -9.91 14.07 -19.97
CA SER A 43 -10.16 13.94 -21.42
C SER A 43 -9.60 12.64 -22.00
N SER A 44 -8.48 12.13 -21.46
CA SER A 44 -7.83 10.87 -21.85
C SER A 44 -8.40 9.62 -21.16
N ASP A 45 -9.36 9.78 -20.25
CA ASP A 45 -9.94 8.69 -19.46
C ASP A 45 -8.96 7.96 -18.52
N VAL A 46 -7.79 8.54 -18.22
CA VAL A 46 -6.76 7.90 -17.36
C VAL A 46 -6.90 8.21 -15.87
N VAL A 47 -7.71 9.20 -15.48
CA VAL A 47 -7.83 9.60 -14.07
C VAL A 47 -8.42 8.45 -13.27
N GLY A 48 -7.70 8.02 -12.23
CA GLY A 48 -8.10 6.88 -11.40
C GLY A 48 -7.84 5.51 -12.04
N ARG A 49 -7.21 5.45 -13.22
CA ARG A 49 -6.75 4.22 -13.87
C ARG A 49 -5.25 3.97 -13.63
N HIS A 50 -4.75 2.83 -14.10
CA HIS A 50 -3.34 2.42 -13.93
C HIS A 50 -2.92 2.44 -12.46
N TYR A 51 -3.87 2.12 -11.59
CA TYR A 51 -3.64 2.14 -10.16
C TYR A 51 -2.63 1.04 -9.80
N MET A 52 -1.52 1.45 -9.20
CA MET A 52 -0.46 0.56 -8.75
C MET A 52 -0.38 0.58 -7.23
N THR A 53 -0.20 -0.59 -6.64
CA THR A 53 -0.02 -0.79 -5.21
C THR A 53 0.99 -1.88 -4.98
N HIS A 54 1.71 -1.73 -3.88
CA HIS A 54 2.43 -2.81 -3.25
C HIS A 54 1.42 -3.72 -2.55
N ASN A 55 1.14 -4.88 -3.13
CA ASN A 55 0.43 -5.92 -2.39
C ASN A 55 1.44 -6.67 -1.53
N ASN A 56 1.30 -6.59 -0.22
CA ASN A 56 2.32 -7.05 0.71
C ASN A 56 1.82 -8.20 1.59
N SER A 57 2.71 -9.13 1.86
CA SER A 57 2.54 -10.17 2.86
C SER A 57 3.76 -10.17 3.79
N ALA A 58 3.56 -10.64 5.02
CA ALA A 58 4.63 -10.79 6.00
C ALA A 58 4.77 -12.27 6.36
N MET A 59 6.01 -12.75 6.41
CA MET A 59 6.33 -14.12 6.80
C MET A 59 7.38 -14.10 7.90
N MET A 60 7.17 -14.87 8.96
CA MET A 60 8.11 -15.00 10.07
C MET A 60 8.73 -16.40 10.04
N THR A 61 10.05 -16.47 9.90
CA THR A 61 10.81 -17.70 10.09
C THR A 61 11.23 -17.81 11.55
N LEU A 62 11.06 -18.98 12.17
CA LEU A 62 11.45 -19.23 13.56
C LEU A 62 12.67 -20.14 13.64
N SER A 63 13.56 -19.84 14.58
CA SER A 63 14.73 -20.66 14.89
C SER A 63 14.69 -21.20 16.32
N VAL A 64 15.24 -22.40 16.51
CA VAL A 64 15.52 -22.93 17.85
C VAL A 64 16.65 -22.17 18.55
N ARG A 65 17.45 -21.39 17.81
CA ARG A 65 18.49 -20.51 18.35
C ARG A 65 17.93 -19.11 18.56
N ARG A 66 18.44 -18.41 19.57
CA ARG A 66 18.12 -17.01 19.80
C ARG A 66 18.79 -16.16 18.73
N ASN A 67 18.07 -15.18 18.20
CA ASN A 67 18.60 -14.19 17.28
C ASN A 67 19.06 -12.97 18.08
N GLU A 68 20.38 -12.77 18.18
CA GLU A 68 21.01 -11.67 18.93
C GLU A 68 21.09 -10.36 18.13
N THR A 69 20.55 -10.34 16.92
CA THR A 69 20.59 -9.18 16.02
C THR A 69 19.79 -8.01 16.59
N ILE A 70 20.49 -6.91 16.91
CA ILE A 70 19.87 -5.65 17.36
C ILE A 70 19.44 -4.82 16.14
N PHE A 71 20.32 -4.71 15.14
CA PHE A 71 20.05 -4.05 13.86
C PHE A 71 20.17 -5.07 12.73
N GLN A 72 19.03 -5.46 12.18
CA GLN A 72 18.99 -6.41 11.08
C GLN A 72 19.19 -5.68 9.77
N LYS A 73 20.33 -5.92 9.12
CA LYS A 73 20.59 -5.40 7.77
C LYS A 73 19.64 -6.06 6.79
N THR A 74 19.11 -5.26 5.87
CA THR A 74 18.16 -5.73 4.85
C THR A 74 18.82 -6.77 3.95
N VAL A 75 18.25 -7.97 3.96
CA VAL A 75 18.43 -8.95 2.89
C VAL A 75 17.32 -8.67 1.87
N LEU A 76 17.66 -8.53 0.59
CA LEU A 76 16.73 -8.25 -0.49
C LEU A 76 16.98 -9.23 -1.64
N LEU A 77 15.89 -9.81 -2.14
CA LEU A 77 15.87 -10.64 -3.32
C LEU A 77 14.84 -10.04 -4.30
N MET A 78 15.32 -9.60 -5.46
CA MET A 78 14.51 -8.98 -6.53
C MET A 78 14.44 -9.83 -7.81
N ASP A 79 14.73 -11.11 -7.72
CA ASP A 79 14.75 -12.02 -8.88
C ASP A 79 13.33 -12.29 -9.45
N PHE A 80 12.30 -11.88 -8.69
CA PHE A 80 10.90 -12.25 -8.92
C PHE A 80 10.06 -11.12 -9.55
N TYR A 81 10.67 -10.06 -10.07
CA TYR A 81 9.90 -8.87 -10.49
C TYR A 81 8.86 -9.20 -11.56
N PHE A 82 9.19 -10.05 -12.54
CA PHE A 82 8.25 -10.55 -13.54
C PHE A 82 7.79 -11.98 -13.22
N GLY A 83 6.76 -12.45 -13.94
CA GLY A 83 6.32 -13.84 -13.89
C GLY A 83 7.32 -14.80 -14.56
N ASP A 84 7.08 -16.09 -14.37
CA ASP A 84 7.84 -17.20 -14.99
C ASP A 84 6.88 -18.17 -15.69
N ALA A 85 7.39 -19.20 -16.38
CA ALA A 85 6.61 -20.17 -17.16
C ALA A 85 5.49 -20.85 -16.36
N GLY A 86 5.65 -21.02 -15.04
CA GLY A 86 4.64 -21.60 -14.15
C GLY A 86 3.71 -20.60 -13.47
N PHE A 87 3.99 -19.29 -13.55
CA PHE A 87 3.23 -18.26 -12.86
C PHE A 87 3.31 -16.92 -13.62
N PRO A 88 2.25 -16.51 -14.35
CA PRO A 88 2.32 -15.40 -15.30
C PRO A 88 2.24 -14.01 -14.65
N TYR A 89 2.05 -13.92 -13.33
CA TYR A 89 1.90 -12.64 -12.64
C TYR A 89 3.24 -12.16 -12.03
N PRO A 90 3.46 -10.84 -11.87
CA PRO A 90 4.61 -10.30 -11.15
C PRO A 90 4.72 -10.92 -9.75
N MET A 91 5.87 -11.51 -9.46
CA MET A 91 6.14 -12.14 -8.16
C MET A 91 6.87 -11.18 -7.19
N GLY A 92 7.26 -10.00 -7.66
CA GLY A 92 7.76 -8.87 -6.88
C GLY A 92 9.12 -9.09 -6.23
N CYS A 93 9.24 -8.76 -4.94
CA CYS A 93 10.47 -8.88 -4.17
C CYS A 93 10.24 -9.40 -2.76
N ILE A 94 11.30 -10.01 -2.22
CA ILE A 94 11.35 -10.50 -0.85
C ILE A 94 12.44 -9.71 -0.14
N MET A 95 12.10 -9.05 0.96
CA MET A 95 13.06 -8.27 1.74
C MET A 95 12.88 -8.50 3.23
N SER A 96 13.92 -8.35 4.03
CA SER A 96 13.75 -8.32 5.48
C SER A 96 13.47 -6.88 5.95
N PRO A 97 12.33 -6.59 6.63
CA PRO A 97 11.95 -5.24 7.02
C PRO A 97 12.72 -4.73 8.26
N GLY A 98 13.56 -5.57 8.85
CA GLY A 98 14.26 -5.33 10.10
C GLY A 98 13.88 -6.36 11.16
N LYS A 99 14.42 -6.21 12.37
CA LYS A 99 14.12 -7.12 13.48
C LYS A 99 12.76 -6.78 14.07
N ILE A 100 11.81 -7.74 14.06
CA ILE A 100 10.51 -7.50 14.69
C ILE A 100 10.66 -7.29 16.20
N ARG A 101 9.95 -6.29 16.72
CA ARG A 101 9.86 -6.05 18.15
C ARG A 101 8.65 -6.78 18.73
N PRO A 102 8.72 -7.32 19.96
CA PRO A 102 7.60 -8.03 20.59
C PRO A 102 6.30 -7.20 20.60
N GLU A 103 6.40 -5.88 20.77
CA GLU A 103 5.25 -4.98 20.82
C GLU A 103 4.52 -4.91 19.47
N ILE A 104 5.29 -4.92 18.37
CA ILE A 104 4.74 -4.98 17.01
C ILE A 104 4.10 -6.34 16.77
N LEU A 105 4.81 -7.43 17.12
CA LEU A 105 4.31 -8.79 16.92
C LEU A 105 3.01 -9.05 17.71
N ALA A 106 2.89 -8.50 18.93
CA ALA A 106 1.68 -8.62 19.75
C ALA A 106 0.43 -8.04 19.06
N THR A 107 0.59 -7.04 18.19
CA THR A 107 -0.54 -6.49 17.41
C THR A 107 -1.04 -7.45 16.33
N ALA A 108 -0.15 -8.29 15.81
CA ALA A 108 -0.45 -9.26 14.76
C ALA A 108 -1.02 -10.57 15.32
N ILE A 109 -0.48 -11.09 16.44
CA ILE A 109 -0.93 -12.32 17.10
C ILE A 109 -1.72 -12.04 18.38
N ARG A 110 -2.94 -11.53 18.19
CA ARG A 110 -3.83 -11.16 19.30
C ARG A 110 -4.16 -12.37 20.18
N GLY A 111 -4.20 -12.16 21.50
CA GLY A 111 -4.56 -13.18 22.49
C GLY A 111 -3.40 -14.07 22.97
N VAL A 112 -2.18 -13.88 22.45
CA VAL A 112 -0.99 -14.60 22.91
C VAL A 112 -0.33 -13.85 24.07
N PRO A 113 -0.04 -14.51 25.22
CA PRO A 113 0.68 -13.89 26.33
C PRO A 113 2.05 -13.32 25.95
N MET A 114 2.38 -12.15 26.49
CA MET A 114 3.64 -11.44 26.18
C MET A 114 4.93 -12.27 26.35
N PRO A 115 5.08 -13.17 27.34
CA PRO A 115 6.27 -14.02 27.42
C PRO A 115 6.48 -14.90 26.19
N ILE A 116 5.39 -15.41 25.60
CA ILE A 116 5.43 -16.24 24.39
C ILE A 116 5.75 -15.35 23.18
N VAL A 117 5.10 -14.19 23.06
CA VAL A 117 5.38 -13.22 21.99
C VAL A 117 6.85 -12.81 22.00
N ARG A 118 7.42 -12.53 23.18
CA ARG A 118 8.83 -12.19 23.35
C ARG A 118 9.73 -13.34 22.93
N ALA A 119 9.42 -14.58 23.33
CA ALA A 119 10.19 -15.75 22.95
C ALA A 119 10.19 -15.99 21.42
N LEU A 120 9.05 -15.75 20.75
CA LEU A 120 8.95 -15.83 19.29
C LEU A 120 9.75 -14.72 18.62
N ALA A 121 9.57 -13.47 19.06
CA ALA A 121 10.30 -12.33 18.53
C ALA A 121 11.83 -12.48 18.73
N GLU A 122 12.30 -12.99 19.87
CA GLU A 122 13.73 -13.24 20.10
C GLU A 122 14.32 -14.35 19.21
N ARG A 123 13.48 -15.12 18.54
CA ARG A 123 13.86 -16.29 17.71
C ARG A 123 13.46 -16.14 16.25
N SER A 124 12.88 -15.00 15.88
CA SER A 124 12.41 -14.76 14.52
C SER A 124 13.51 -14.27 13.58
N PHE A 125 13.30 -14.53 12.30
CA PHE A 125 13.81 -13.74 11.19
C PHE A 125 12.61 -13.41 10.30
N ASP A 126 12.39 -12.13 10.06
CA ASP A 126 11.15 -11.65 9.46
C ASP A 126 11.35 -11.27 7.99
N TRP A 127 10.36 -11.59 7.16
CA TRP A 127 10.33 -11.34 5.74
C TRP A 127 9.11 -10.50 5.38
N TRP A 128 9.35 -9.54 4.50
CA TRP A 128 8.38 -8.70 3.84
C TRP A 128 8.36 -9.09 2.36
N ILE A 129 7.24 -9.61 1.92
CA ILE A 129 7.03 -10.08 0.55
C ILE A 129 6.14 -9.03 -0.11
N MET A 130 6.60 -8.44 -1.20
CA MET A 130 5.95 -7.33 -1.85
C MET A 130 5.79 -7.64 -3.33
N PHE A 131 4.55 -7.70 -3.79
CA PHE A 131 4.18 -7.86 -5.20
C PHE A 131 3.76 -6.50 -5.76
N GLU A 132 4.21 -6.18 -6.97
CA GLU A 132 3.84 -4.94 -7.65
C GLU A 132 2.63 -5.15 -8.54
N ALA A 133 1.60 -4.33 -8.38
CA ALA A 133 0.59 -4.20 -9.41
C ALA A 133 1.20 -3.46 -10.61
N LEU A 134 1.13 -4.05 -11.79
CA LEU A 134 1.53 -3.40 -13.04
C LEU A 134 0.58 -2.24 -13.38
N PRO A 135 1.00 -1.30 -14.25
CA PRO A 135 0.17 -0.20 -14.71
C PRO A 135 -0.92 -0.67 -15.70
N ASP A 136 -1.74 -1.64 -15.28
CA ASP A 136 -2.86 -2.17 -16.04
C ASP A 136 -3.93 -1.07 -16.21
N SER A 137 -4.38 -0.86 -17.45
CA SER A 137 -5.40 0.14 -17.77
C SER A 137 -6.75 -0.16 -17.11
N GLU A 138 -6.99 -1.39 -16.70
CA GLU A 138 -8.21 -1.82 -16.00
C GLU A 138 -8.11 -1.67 -14.48
N ASN A 139 -6.91 -1.51 -13.92
CA ASN A 139 -6.76 -1.22 -12.49
C ASN A 139 -7.37 0.15 -12.16
N ARG A 140 -8.27 0.17 -11.17
CA ARG A 140 -8.94 1.38 -10.68
C ARG A 140 -8.52 1.70 -9.26
N SER A 141 -8.38 2.99 -8.97
CA SER A 141 -8.30 3.45 -7.58
C SER A 141 -9.59 3.06 -6.85
N PRO A 142 -9.53 2.65 -5.57
CA PRO A 142 -10.71 2.33 -4.79
C PRO A 142 -11.70 3.50 -4.74
N PRO A 143 -13.01 3.23 -4.65
CA PRO A 143 -13.99 4.26 -4.37
C PRO A 143 -13.72 4.85 -2.97
N VAL A 144 -13.90 6.17 -2.86
CA VAL A 144 -13.80 6.96 -1.61
C VAL A 144 -15.18 7.40 -1.18
#